data_AF-A0A812KQQ2-F1
#
_entry.id   AF-A0A812KQQ2-F1
#
_cell.length_a   1.000
_cell.length_b   1.000
_cell.length_c   1.000
_cell.angle_alpha   90.00
_cell.angle_beta   90.00
_cell.angle_gamma   90.00
#
_symmetry.space_group_name_H-M   'P 1'
#
loop_
_entity.id
_entity.type
_entity.pdbx_description
1 polymer ?
#
loop_
_entity_poly.entity_id
_entity_poly.type
_entity_poly.pdbx_seq_one_letter_code
_entity_poly.pdbx_strand_id
1 'polypeptide(L)'
;MEARRQQRQAYGRHIARGVWSAISEVAMFLGFTLYGLAKVRTQLLGPPQKNLRYLALPVVFTVGITGLSLNRSLSVRDNLPLLWGKTWIALLAVWELWLYEPPSSQCPGQEGEPTSFMTTQEQIVLGVFLSLEAITVAVWTVQKTYPFLATFCRTPMALRFFWRVRPSTYREGYSYLPNGCCCSLRRKHFQYHGDQDFSSLPHGHGIWQDDSYHGEVYEGSWFRGQPVAPFVSRCFGSGAISCGLKVGYGTARAEELSEVYRLPQRALDGCFRFGSLGVECSASGAFLAHLPQRVVGQHQSFADASGLVVDLRASVPRPRLSDLDLVAPGDDARSAAASFCSDAGDSQTAFVFVHGYNCPTDWACLRLGQLMTLGKFSSRFLPFVFSWPTGTIASFFHVRRHLDQFAPDLAEFLHRLHESGIQEFHLMAHSMGCELVCAALDHLEQLPARGRPATTGGTDELPRAKIATISFCNPSCPLNAFLEGSPSSLARLAALCQRLTFYVDREDTALWAGEVLGGRGRALGRFAEPLPSTYDSSLTPKIDVVDCTSMDANVNGIRHSYFDLNAYLVSDLHELVSKGTPAARRSRLVRTSVSSRSNVFSFLAPPVFVNW
;
A
#
# COMPACT_ATOMS: atom_id res chain seq x y z
N MET A 1 -6.70 19.31 4.32
CA MET A 1 -5.48 19.38 3.48
C MET A 1 -4.19 19.38 4.30
N GLU A 2 -4.02 20.29 5.27
CA GLU A 2 -2.79 20.33 6.09
C GLU A 2 -2.44 18.99 6.78
N ALA A 3 -3.43 18.28 7.35
CA ALA A 3 -3.20 16.95 7.92
C ALA A 3 -2.61 15.94 6.91
N ARG A 4 -3.04 15.99 5.64
CA ARG A 4 -2.52 15.14 4.55
C ARG A 4 -1.08 15.52 4.20
N ARG A 5 -0.77 16.82 4.19
CA ARG A 5 0.60 17.33 4.02
C ARG A 5 1.53 16.81 5.12
N GLN A 6 1.09 16.85 6.37
CA GLN A 6 1.87 16.36 7.51
C GLN A 6 2.08 14.84 7.46
N GLN A 7 1.05 14.07 7.06
CA GLN A 7 1.21 12.63 6.82
C GLN A 7 2.29 12.33 5.77
N ARG A 8 2.31 13.08 4.66
CA ARG A 8 3.38 12.95 3.64
C ARG A 8 4.74 13.39 4.16
N GLN A 9 4.81 14.42 5.00
CA GLN A 9 6.07 14.85 5.61
C GLN A 9 6.61 13.80 6.60
N ALA A 10 5.74 13.16 7.39
CA ALA A 10 6.12 12.16 8.38
C ALA A 10 6.42 10.78 7.78
N TYR A 11 5.62 10.35 6.79
CA TYR A 11 5.57 8.97 6.27
C TYR A 11 5.79 8.87 4.74
N GLY A 12 6.29 9.93 4.09
CA GLY A 12 6.24 10.08 2.62
C GLY A 12 7.08 9.12 1.79
N ARG A 13 7.97 8.32 2.38
CA ARG A 13 8.77 7.33 1.64
C ARG A 13 8.85 6.01 2.41
N HIS A 14 8.58 4.91 1.71
CA HIS A 14 8.92 3.57 2.19
C HIS A 14 10.44 3.47 2.30
N ILE A 15 10.93 3.46 3.53
CA ILE A 15 12.32 3.11 3.84
C ILE A 15 12.22 1.86 4.69
N ALA A 16 12.86 0.77 4.26
CA ALA A 16 13.01 -0.42 5.08
C ALA A 16 13.75 -0.02 6.37
N ARG A 17 13.01 0.16 7.46
CA ARG A 17 13.57 0.31 8.80
C ARG A 17 13.54 -1.08 9.43
N GLY A 18 14.67 -1.78 9.37
CA GLY A 18 14.81 -3.02 10.13
C GLY A 18 14.68 -2.74 11.63
N VAL A 19 14.15 -3.70 12.39
CA VAL A 19 14.10 -3.65 13.87
C VAL A 19 15.48 -3.34 14.46
N TRP A 20 16.54 -3.82 13.81
CA TRP A 20 17.93 -3.51 14.13
C TRP A 20 18.32 -2.02 13.98
N SER A 21 17.66 -1.25 13.12
CA SER A 21 17.87 0.21 13.02
C SER A 21 17.34 0.91 14.27
N ALA A 22 16.12 0.57 14.71
CA ALA A 22 15.54 1.15 15.92
C ALA A 22 16.27 0.69 17.20
N ILE A 23 16.66 -0.58 17.26
CA ILE A 23 17.45 -1.13 18.37
C ILE A 23 18.84 -0.49 18.43
N SER A 24 19.53 -0.34 17.29
CA SER A 24 20.83 0.35 17.25
C SER A 24 20.70 1.84 17.62
N GLU A 25 19.60 2.48 17.25
CA GLU A 25 19.29 3.87 17.62
C GLU A 25 19.10 4.03 19.13
N VAL A 26 18.34 3.16 19.79
CA VAL A 26 18.15 3.19 21.25
C VAL A 26 19.41 2.76 21.99
N ALA A 27 20.11 1.72 21.52
CA ALA A 27 21.34 1.22 22.13
C ALA A 27 22.48 2.24 22.08
N MET A 28 22.59 3.01 20.98
CA MET A 28 23.57 4.11 20.91
C MET A 28 23.22 5.25 21.87
N PHE A 29 21.94 5.63 21.98
CA PHE A 29 21.50 6.68 22.90
C PHE A 29 21.73 6.29 24.38
N LEU A 30 21.40 5.04 24.73
CA LEU A 30 21.58 4.50 26.07
C LEU A 30 23.06 4.27 26.41
N GLY A 31 23.83 3.70 25.47
CA GLY A 31 25.26 3.47 25.64
C GLY A 31 26.04 4.78 25.84
N PHE A 32 25.64 5.84 25.15
CA PHE A 32 26.24 7.16 25.30
C PHE A 32 25.86 7.85 26.62
N THR A 33 24.59 7.74 27.05
CA THR A 33 24.14 8.27 28.34
C THR A 33 24.88 7.58 29.50
N LEU A 34 25.02 6.26 29.43
CA LEU A 34 25.75 5.47 30.43
C LEU A 34 27.26 5.77 30.40
N TYR A 35 27.84 6.00 29.23
CA TYR A 35 29.25 6.39 29.08
C TYR A 35 29.53 7.82 29.59
N GLY A 36 28.66 8.78 29.31
CA GLY A 36 28.74 10.14 29.85
C GLY A 36 28.65 10.15 31.38
N LEU A 37 27.73 9.36 31.95
CA LEU A 37 27.62 9.16 33.41
C LEU A 37 28.84 8.44 34.00
N ALA A 38 29.45 7.51 33.28
CA ALA A 38 30.67 6.82 33.69
C ALA A 38 31.92 7.74 33.63
N LYS A 39 31.99 8.66 32.66
CA LYS A 39 33.12 9.59 32.49
C LYS A 39 33.11 10.73 33.51
N VAL A 40 31.94 11.24 33.88
CA VAL A 40 31.77 12.19 35.01
C VAL A 40 32.25 11.56 36.33
N ARG A 41 32.21 10.23 36.44
CA ARG A 41 32.72 9.48 37.59
C ARG A 41 34.25 9.23 37.55
N THR A 42 34.93 9.38 36.42
CA THR A 42 36.34 8.93 36.24
C THR A 42 37.37 10.02 35.94
N GLN A 43 37.02 11.31 35.91
CA GLN A 43 37.97 12.45 35.85
C GLN A 43 38.71 12.71 37.19
N LEU A 44 39.18 11.65 37.85
CA LEU A 44 39.88 11.74 39.14
C LEU A 44 41.41 11.70 39.04
N LEU A 45 42.04 11.44 37.87
CA LEU A 45 43.51 11.32 37.79
C LEU A 45 44.13 11.65 36.41
N GLY A 46 44.89 12.76 36.34
CA GLY A 46 46.19 12.88 35.62
C GLY A 46 46.26 13.40 34.17
N PRO A 47 47.16 14.39 33.82
CA PRO A 47 47.20 15.10 32.53
C PRO A 47 48.40 14.72 31.63
N PRO A 48 48.51 15.20 30.35
CA PRO A 48 49.41 14.48 29.47
C PRO A 48 50.14 15.22 28.28
N GLN A 49 51.04 14.48 27.61
CA GLN A 49 52.06 14.66 26.53
C GLN A 49 51.91 14.14 25.05
N LYS A 50 51.34 14.81 24.02
CA LYS A 50 51.24 14.24 22.62
C LYS A 50 52.09 14.84 21.47
N ASN A 51 52.55 13.94 20.59
CA ASN A 51 53.53 14.11 19.48
C ASN A 51 52.85 14.36 18.09
N LEU A 52 53.49 15.16 17.21
CA LEU A 52 52.86 15.76 16.00
C LEU A 52 52.34 14.77 14.91
N ARG A 53 52.92 13.58 14.76
CA ARG A 53 52.46 12.56 13.78
C ARG A 53 51.14 11.88 14.17
N TYR A 54 50.82 11.86 15.47
CA TYR A 54 49.54 11.37 15.99
C TYR A 54 48.42 12.40 15.87
N LEU A 55 48.74 13.66 15.52
CA LEU A 55 47.78 14.76 15.34
C LEU A 55 46.98 14.66 14.02
N ALA A 56 47.52 13.98 13.01
CA ALA A 56 46.89 13.86 11.68
C ALA A 56 45.80 12.77 11.62
N LEU A 57 45.88 11.74 12.46
CA LEU A 57 44.97 10.58 12.44
C LEU A 57 43.49 10.95 12.72
N PRO A 58 43.17 11.73 13.77
CA PRO A 58 41.79 12.13 14.07
C PRO A 58 41.21 13.02 12.99
N VAL A 59 42.04 13.85 12.35
CA VAL A 59 41.65 14.70 11.23
C VAL A 59 41.27 13.84 10.02
N VAL A 60 42.07 12.82 9.71
CA VAL A 60 41.76 11.86 8.63
C VAL A 60 40.49 11.05 8.93
N PHE A 61 40.33 10.54 10.16
CA PHE A 61 39.09 9.86 10.56
C PHE A 61 37.89 10.79 10.56
N THR A 62 38.06 12.06 10.96
CA THR A 62 37.01 13.07 10.91
C THR A 62 36.56 13.33 9.48
N VAL A 63 37.50 13.52 8.57
CA VAL A 63 37.22 13.71 7.14
C VAL A 63 36.57 12.46 6.54
N GLY A 64 37.04 11.27 6.88
CA GLY A 64 36.48 10.00 6.39
C GLY A 64 35.05 9.73 6.89
N ILE A 65 34.80 9.86 8.19
CA ILE A 65 33.47 9.64 8.80
C ILE A 65 32.49 10.70 8.30
N THR A 66 32.91 11.96 8.22
CA THR A 66 32.07 13.05 7.70
C THR A 66 31.79 12.86 6.20
N GLY A 67 32.77 12.43 5.41
CA GLY A 67 32.60 12.15 3.98
C GLY A 67 31.67 10.96 3.71
N LEU A 68 31.80 9.86 4.46
CA LEU A 68 30.90 8.71 4.38
C LEU A 68 29.49 9.06 4.82
N SER A 69 29.35 9.84 5.90
CA SER A 69 28.07 10.33 6.38
C SER A 69 27.41 11.28 5.37
N LEU A 70 28.17 12.19 4.77
CA LEU A 70 27.70 13.10 3.73
C LEU A 70 27.28 12.33 2.48
N ASN A 71 28.06 11.34 2.04
CA ASN A 71 27.71 10.50 0.89
C ASN A 71 26.43 9.69 1.13
N ARG A 72 26.30 9.05 2.30
CA ARG A 72 25.05 8.37 2.70
C ARG A 72 23.89 9.35 2.83
N SER A 73 24.11 10.55 3.37
CA SER A 73 23.10 11.59 3.49
C SER A 73 22.59 12.06 2.13
N LEU A 74 23.49 12.27 1.18
CA LEU A 74 23.18 12.68 -0.19
C LEU A 74 22.50 11.56 -1.00
N SER A 75 22.88 10.30 -0.75
CA SER A 75 22.32 9.12 -1.43
C SER A 75 20.96 8.69 -0.89
N VAL A 76 20.76 8.71 0.44
CA VAL A 76 19.54 8.20 1.10
C VAL A 76 18.49 9.31 1.29
N ARG A 77 18.89 10.60 1.34
CA ARG A 77 18.05 11.82 1.44
C ARG A 77 17.06 11.91 2.62
N ASP A 78 16.95 10.89 3.48
CA ASP A 78 15.97 10.82 4.56
C ASP A 78 16.61 10.61 5.95
N ASN A 79 16.16 11.39 6.94
CA ASN A 79 16.66 11.44 8.33
C ASN A 79 18.09 11.99 8.47
N LEU A 80 18.41 13.02 7.69
CA LEU A 80 19.65 13.82 7.78
C LEU A 80 20.05 14.15 9.24
N PRO A 81 19.14 14.59 10.13
CA PRO A 81 19.53 14.95 11.50
C PRO A 81 19.97 13.74 12.33
N LEU A 82 19.36 12.58 12.11
CA LEU A 82 19.70 11.36 12.85
C LEU A 82 21.04 10.78 12.37
N LEU A 83 21.30 10.81 11.05
CA LEU A 83 22.58 10.41 10.48
C LEU A 83 23.70 11.39 10.88
N TRP A 84 23.38 12.69 10.94
CA TRP A 84 24.26 13.71 11.51
C TRP A 84 24.54 13.51 12.99
N GLY A 85 23.53 13.19 13.81
CA GLY A 85 23.70 12.88 15.23
C GLY A 85 24.65 11.70 15.44
N LYS A 86 24.48 10.60 14.68
CA LYS A 86 25.40 9.45 14.68
C LYS A 86 26.84 9.86 14.32
N THR A 87 26.98 10.80 13.39
CA THR A 87 28.28 11.33 12.93
C THR A 87 28.95 12.14 14.02
N TRP A 88 28.24 13.09 14.63
CA TRP A 88 28.79 13.89 15.73
C TRP A 88 29.20 13.03 16.93
N ILE A 89 28.39 12.03 17.29
CA ILE A 89 28.70 11.08 18.36
C ILE A 89 29.97 10.26 18.05
N ALA A 90 30.11 9.76 16.82
CA ALA A 90 31.31 9.03 16.40
C ALA A 90 32.56 9.94 16.38
N LEU A 91 32.41 11.19 15.94
CA LEU A 91 33.48 12.17 15.96
C LEU A 91 33.92 12.49 17.39
N LEU A 92 32.98 12.69 18.32
CA LEU A 92 33.32 12.89 19.73
C LEU A 92 34.13 11.71 20.28
N ALA A 93 33.73 10.47 20.01
CA ALA A 93 34.48 9.29 20.45
C ALA A 93 35.92 9.26 19.90
N VAL A 94 36.11 9.61 18.62
CA VAL A 94 37.44 9.69 17.99
C VAL A 94 38.30 10.79 18.62
N TRP A 95 37.73 11.97 18.85
CA TRP A 95 38.45 13.10 19.45
C TRP A 95 38.75 12.87 20.94
N GLU A 96 37.87 12.20 21.67
CA GLU A 96 38.06 11.83 23.08
C GLU A 96 39.11 10.73 23.25
N LEU A 97 39.11 9.70 22.40
CA LEU A 97 40.18 8.69 22.33
C LEU A 97 41.54 9.32 21.94
N TRP A 98 41.50 10.41 21.19
CA TRP A 98 42.70 11.14 20.81
C TRP A 98 43.19 12.13 21.87
N LEU A 99 42.32 12.72 22.68
CA LEU A 99 42.71 13.51 23.84
C LEU A 99 43.06 12.62 25.04
N TYR A 100 42.63 11.34 25.02
CA TYR A 100 42.97 10.34 26.03
C TYR A 100 44.46 10.02 26.03
N GLU A 101 45.11 10.18 27.17
CA GLU A 101 46.49 9.75 27.36
C GLU A 101 46.61 8.62 28.38
N PRO A 102 47.32 7.54 28.03
CA PRO A 102 47.54 6.43 28.93
C PRO A 102 48.57 6.80 30.01
N PRO A 103 48.45 6.26 31.24
CA PRO A 103 49.43 6.50 32.28
C PRO A 103 50.75 5.80 31.94
N SER A 104 51.84 6.56 31.76
CA SER A 104 53.18 5.98 31.80
C SER A 104 54.14 6.80 32.67
N SER A 105 54.55 6.16 33.77
CA SER A 105 55.77 6.37 34.55
C SER A 105 56.03 7.77 35.12
N GLN A 106 55.42 8.08 36.28
CA GLN A 106 56.00 9.05 37.22
C GLN A 106 56.26 8.38 38.57
N CYS A 107 57.51 8.51 39.02
CA CYS A 107 58.02 8.09 40.32
C CYS A 107 57.24 8.74 41.48
N PRO A 108 57.11 8.07 42.63
CA PRO A 108 56.31 8.58 43.74
C PRO A 108 57.04 9.75 44.42
N GLY A 109 56.44 10.94 44.38
CA GLY A 109 56.91 12.08 45.17
C GLY A 109 56.61 13.44 44.56
N GLN A 110 55.33 13.81 44.45
CA GLN A 110 54.88 15.20 44.49
C GLN A 110 53.36 15.23 44.66
N GLU A 111 52.92 15.54 45.88
CA GLU A 111 51.52 15.85 46.19
C GLU A 111 51.20 17.26 45.66
N GLY A 112 50.44 17.32 44.56
CA GLY A 112 49.79 18.53 44.08
C GLY A 112 48.28 18.34 44.13
N GLU A 113 47.56 19.36 44.63
CA GLU A 113 46.10 19.32 44.80
C GLU A 113 45.33 18.94 43.53
N PRO A 114 44.18 18.24 43.64
CA PRO A 114 43.38 17.82 42.51
C PRO A 114 42.64 19.03 41.92
N THR A 115 43.22 19.70 40.92
CA THR A 115 42.49 20.70 40.14
C THR A 115 41.50 19.97 39.21
N SER A 116 40.24 19.91 39.64
CA SER A 116 39.09 19.24 39.01
C SER A 116 38.54 19.92 37.74
N PHE A 117 39.36 20.69 37.01
CA PHE A 117 38.89 21.47 35.86
C PHE A 117 39.35 20.84 34.55
N MET A 118 38.39 20.52 33.66
CA MET A 118 38.67 20.21 32.25
C MET A 118 39.62 21.26 31.66
N THR A 119 40.58 20.81 30.85
CA THR A 119 41.45 21.71 30.12
C THR A 119 40.63 22.62 29.19
N THR A 120 41.12 23.84 28.91
CA THR A 120 40.44 24.78 28.00
C THR A 120 40.14 24.15 26.63
N GLN A 121 40.99 23.23 26.16
CA GLN A 121 40.78 22.51 24.90
C GLN A 121 39.63 21.50 24.99
N GLU A 122 39.53 20.72 26.07
CA GLU A 122 38.40 19.83 26.32
C GLU A 122 37.08 20.60 26.48
N GLN A 123 37.11 21.76 27.14
CA GLN A 123 35.95 22.64 27.27
C GLN A 123 35.46 23.18 25.92
N ILE A 124 36.38 23.57 25.03
CA ILE A 124 36.04 24.04 23.68
C ILE A 124 35.44 22.89 22.86
N VAL A 125 36.06 21.70 22.88
CA VAL A 125 35.56 20.52 22.15
C VAL A 125 34.17 20.12 22.65
N LEU A 126 33.97 20.06 23.97
CA LEU A 126 32.69 19.75 24.57
C LEU A 126 31.63 20.82 24.27
N GLY A 127 31.99 22.11 24.32
CA GLY A 127 31.09 23.21 24.00
C GLY A 127 30.63 23.21 22.55
N VAL A 128 31.53 22.95 21.60
CA VAL A 128 31.19 22.80 20.17
C VAL A 128 30.30 21.58 19.96
N PHE A 129 30.61 20.45 20.61
CA PHE A 129 29.81 19.23 20.53
C PHE A 129 28.39 19.43 21.05
N LEU A 130 28.23 19.95 22.28
CA LEU A 130 26.92 20.21 22.88
C LEU A 130 26.09 21.20 22.04
N SER A 131 26.74 22.18 21.42
CA SER A 131 26.08 23.11 20.51
C SER A 131 25.56 22.42 19.25
N LEU A 132 26.36 21.54 18.64
CA LEU A 132 25.98 20.79 17.45
C LEU A 132 24.92 19.70 17.75
N GLU A 133 24.99 19.08 18.92
CA GLU A 133 23.97 18.17 19.41
C GLU A 133 22.65 18.90 19.68
N ALA A 134 22.69 20.06 20.33
CA ALA A 134 21.50 20.90 20.53
C ALA A 134 20.88 21.33 19.19
N ILE A 135 21.69 21.71 18.20
CA ILE A 135 21.21 22.00 16.83
C ILE A 135 20.59 20.74 16.21
N THR A 136 21.21 19.57 16.38
CA THR A 136 20.70 18.31 15.84
C THR A 136 19.36 17.92 16.46
N VAL A 137 19.22 18.04 17.78
CA VAL A 137 17.97 17.80 18.51
C VAL A 137 16.91 18.82 18.11
N ALA A 138 17.27 20.09 17.93
CA ALA A 138 16.35 21.12 17.46
C ALA A 138 15.83 20.79 16.05
N VAL A 139 16.71 20.45 15.10
CA VAL A 139 16.31 20.06 13.75
C VAL A 139 15.48 18.77 13.76
N TRP A 140 15.84 17.78 14.57
CA TRP A 140 15.08 16.54 14.70
C TRP A 140 13.67 16.79 15.26
N THR A 141 13.55 17.60 16.31
CA THR A 141 12.27 18.00 16.90
C THR A 141 11.38 18.70 15.87
N VAL A 142 11.96 19.60 15.07
CA VAL A 142 11.25 20.33 14.00
C VAL A 142 10.83 19.42 12.84
N GLN A 143 11.61 18.38 12.52
CA GLN A 143 11.32 17.49 11.40
C GLN A 143 10.43 16.31 11.76
N LYS A 144 10.42 15.85 13.02
CA LYS A 144 9.75 14.60 13.43
C LYS A 144 8.68 14.82 14.49
N THR A 145 9.01 15.52 15.57
CA THR A 145 8.08 15.78 16.67
C THR A 145 7.03 16.82 16.27
N TYR A 146 7.44 17.86 15.55
CA TYR A 146 6.55 18.93 15.11
C TYR A 146 5.43 18.46 14.18
N PRO A 147 5.68 17.68 13.09
CA PRO A 147 4.61 17.15 12.25
C PRO A 147 3.62 16.29 13.04
N PHE A 148 4.13 15.49 13.97
CA PHE A 148 3.32 14.65 14.84
C PHE A 148 2.43 15.47 15.77
N LEU A 149 3.00 16.45 16.50
CA LEU A 149 2.24 17.34 17.38
C LEU A 149 1.21 18.17 16.62
N ALA A 150 1.55 18.63 15.41
CA ALA A 150 0.67 19.40 14.55
C ALA A 150 -0.58 18.62 14.10
N THR A 151 -0.55 17.28 14.09
CA THR A 151 -1.75 16.46 13.78
C THR A 151 -2.88 16.62 14.80
N PHE A 152 -2.55 17.02 16.04
CA PHE A 152 -3.52 17.31 17.10
C PHE A 152 -4.13 18.72 17.00
N CYS A 153 -3.52 19.61 16.22
CA CYS A 153 -3.98 20.99 16.02
C CYS A 153 -5.05 21.08 14.92
N ARG A 154 -6.32 20.82 15.26
CA ARG A 154 -7.45 20.85 14.31
C ARG A 154 -8.30 22.12 14.36
N THR A 155 -8.00 23.07 15.24
CA THR A 155 -8.83 24.27 15.40
C THR A 155 -8.42 25.38 14.41
N PRO A 156 -9.37 26.19 13.91
CA PRO A 156 -9.08 27.36 13.09
C PRO A 156 -8.11 28.36 13.76
N MET A 157 -8.17 28.45 15.10
CA MET A 157 -7.23 29.25 15.89
C MET A 157 -5.80 28.73 15.80
N ALA A 158 -5.61 27.41 15.85
CA ALA A 158 -4.30 26.81 15.68
C ALA A 158 -3.74 27.08 14.27
N LEU A 159 -4.57 27.02 13.22
CA LEU A 159 -4.18 27.37 11.83
C LEU A 159 -3.61 28.80 11.74
N ARG A 160 -4.28 29.78 12.34
CA ARG A 160 -3.83 31.18 12.31
C ARG A 160 -2.63 31.46 13.21
N PHE A 161 -2.57 30.86 14.40
CA PHE A 161 -1.47 31.10 15.33
C PHE A 161 -0.18 30.41 14.87
N PHE A 162 -0.27 29.13 14.54
CA PHE A 162 0.89 28.26 14.34
C PHE A 162 1.45 28.35 12.93
N TRP A 163 0.59 28.20 11.91
CA TRP A 163 0.98 28.29 10.50
C TRP A 163 0.93 29.71 9.95
N ARG A 164 0.45 30.68 10.74
CA ARG A 164 0.32 32.09 10.35
C ARG A 164 -0.38 32.23 8.99
N VAL A 165 -1.48 31.51 8.79
CA VAL A 165 -2.26 31.60 7.53
C VAL A 165 -2.77 33.03 7.34
N ARG A 166 -2.54 33.61 6.15
CA ARG A 166 -2.96 34.98 5.77
C ARG A 166 -3.32 35.03 4.28
N PRO A 167 -4.17 35.97 3.82
CA PRO A 167 -4.33 36.22 2.39
C PRO A 167 -2.98 36.45 1.71
N SER A 168 -2.81 35.91 0.51
CA SER A 168 -1.60 36.08 -0.28
C SER A 168 -1.57 37.47 -0.93
N THR A 169 -0.42 38.14 -0.93
CA THR A 169 -0.25 39.47 -1.54
C THR A 169 0.23 39.42 -3.00
N TYR A 170 0.62 38.23 -3.48
CA TYR A 170 1.25 38.04 -4.80
C TYR A 170 0.32 37.39 -5.82
N ARG A 171 -0.58 36.52 -5.35
CA ARG A 171 -1.54 35.75 -6.15
C ARG A 171 -2.80 35.52 -5.32
N GLU A 172 -3.91 35.21 -5.98
CA GLU A 172 -5.15 34.80 -5.33
C GLU A 172 -4.93 33.61 -4.37
N GLY A 173 -5.76 33.53 -3.34
CA GLY A 173 -5.67 32.52 -2.28
C GLY A 173 -4.91 32.99 -1.04
N TYR A 174 -4.24 32.05 -0.39
CA TYR A 174 -3.67 32.21 0.95
C TYR A 174 -2.20 31.82 0.98
N SER A 175 -1.49 32.30 1.99
CA SER A 175 -0.11 31.93 2.27
C SER A 175 0.08 31.52 3.74
N TYR A 176 1.02 30.62 4.00
CA TYR A 176 1.29 30.05 5.32
C TYR A 176 2.77 29.66 5.51
N LEU A 177 3.16 29.33 6.74
CA LEU A 177 4.49 28.84 7.11
C LEU A 177 4.42 27.34 7.41
N PRO A 178 4.92 26.45 6.52
CA PRO A 178 4.69 25.01 6.63
C PRO A 178 5.39 24.34 7.83
N ASN A 179 6.50 24.89 8.33
CA ASN A 179 7.16 24.40 9.55
C ASN A 179 6.99 25.37 10.74
N GLY A 180 5.97 26.22 10.69
CA GLY A 180 5.68 27.19 11.75
C GLY A 180 6.61 28.39 11.76
N CYS A 181 6.33 29.34 12.65
CA CYS A 181 7.01 30.63 12.71
C CYS A 181 8.50 30.57 13.11
N CYS A 182 8.90 29.56 13.88
CA CYS A 182 10.27 29.41 14.35
C CYS A 182 11.20 28.75 13.33
N CYS A 183 10.65 28.05 12.33
CA CYS A 183 11.43 27.11 11.50
C CYS A 183 11.19 27.24 9.98
N SER A 184 10.40 28.23 9.54
CA SER A 184 10.22 28.54 8.12
C SER A 184 10.57 29.99 7.83
N LEU A 185 11.59 30.19 6.99
CA LEU A 185 11.98 31.50 6.47
C LEU A 185 11.19 31.91 5.22
N ARG A 186 10.52 30.96 4.55
CA ARG A 186 9.76 31.19 3.32
C ARG A 186 8.30 30.77 3.49
N ARG A 187 7.40 31.64 3.02
CA ARG A 187 5.96 31.33 2.93
C ARG A 187 5.68 30.42 1.74
N LYS A 188 4.65 29.62 1.90
CA LYS A 188 4.05 28.76 0.89
C LYS A 188 2.63 29.22 0.61
N HIS A 189 2.17 29.01 -0.61
CA HIS A 189 0.88 29.47 -1.11
C HIS A 189 -0.04 28.29 -1.34
N PHE A 190 -1.32 28.48 -1.02
CA PHE A 190 -2.36 27.54 -1.38
C PHE A 190 -3.63 28.25 -1.84
N GLN A 191 -4.37 27.57 -2.71
CA GLN A 191 -5.64 28.06 -3.24
C GLN A 191 -6.60 26.91 -3.49
N TYR A 192 -7.90 27.23 -3.48
CA TYR A 192 -8.97 26.33 -3.85
C TYR A 192 -9.82 26.99 -4.93
N HIS A 193 -10.10 26.25 -6.00
CA HIS A 193 -10.93 26.66 -7.13
C HIS A 193 -11.98 25.58 -7.36
N GLY A 194 -13.26 25.89 -7.24
CA GLY A 194 -14.33 24.91 -7.40
C GLY A 194 -15.62 25.31 -6.73
N ASP A 195 -16.59 24.39 -6.73
CA ASP A 195 -17.90 24.65 -6.15
C ASP A 195 -17.80 24.80 -4.62
N GLN A 196 -18.71 25.59 -4.06
CA GLN A 196 -18.79 25.80 -2.61
C GLN A 196 -20.23 25.62 -2.15
N ASP A 197 -20.39 25.13 -0.92
CA ASP A 197 -21.71 25.10 -0.30
C ASP A 197 -22.13 26.48 0.22
N PHE A 198 -23.35 26.58 0.77
CA PHE A 198 -23.87 27.82 1.35
C PHE A 198 -23.04 28.36 2.53
N SER A 199 -22.15 27.55 3.11
CA SER A 199 -21.21 27.95 4.16
C SER A 199 -19.82 28.31 3.62
N SER A 200 -19.68 28.45 2.30
CA SER A 200 -18.41 28.71 1.61
C SER A 200 -17.35 27.63 1.84
N LEU A 201 -17.77 26.41 2.16
CA LEU A 201 -16.87 25.26 2.24
C LEU A 201 -16.75 24.61 0.86
N PRO A 202 -15.56 24.07 0.50
CA PRO A 202 -15.39 23.24 -0.69
C PRO A 202 -16.49 22.17 -0.79
N HIS A 203 -17.21 22.16 -1.90
CA HIS A 203 -18.29 21.22 -2.18
C HIS A 203 -18.26 20.87 -3.67
N GLY A 204 -19.00 19.84 -4.09
CA GLY A 204 -19.06 19.48 -5.51
C GLY A 204 -17.68 19.09 -6.03
N HIS A 205 -17.25 19.64 -7.16
CA HIS A 205 -15.92 19.34 -7.69
C HIS A 205 -15.02 20.58 -7.63
N GLY A 206 -13.75 20.36 -7.32
CA GLY A 206 -12.78 21.44 -7.24
C GLY A 206 -11.34 20.99 -7.14
N ILE A 207 -10.47 21.97 -7.33
CA ILE A 207 -9.02 21.84 -7.37
C ILE A 207 -8.42 22.57 -6.18
N TRP A 208 -7.63 21.86 -5.40
CA TRP A 208 -6.78 22.43 -4.35
C TRP A 208 -5.33 22.43 -4.82
N GLN A 209 -4.60 23.51 -4.61
CA GLN A 209 -3.19 23.63 -4.95
C GLN A 209 -2.42 24.14 -3.74
N ASP A 210 -1.30 23.49 -3.38
CA ASP A 210 -0.36 23.90 -2.33
C ASP A 210 1.09 23.71 -2.81
N ASP A 211 1.85 24.80 -2.87
CA ASP A 211 3.22 24.85 -3.41
C ASP A 211 4.33 24.48 -2.40
N SER A 212 3.94 24.00 -1.23
CA SER A 212 4.85 23.37 -0.27
C SER A 212 5.41 22.06 -0.85
N TYR A 213 6.66 21.71 -0.53
CA TYR A 213 7.28 20.49 -1.07
C TYR A 213 6.46 19.21 -0.74
N HIS A 214 5.87 19.14 0.45
CA HIS A 214 4.96 18.05 0.85
C HIS A 214 3.47 18.38 0.59
N GLY A 215 3.19 19.57 0.04
CA GLY A 215 1.88 20.01 -0.41
C GLY A 215 1.38 19.16 -1.57
N GLU A 216 0.15 19.40 -1.99
CA GLU A 216 -0.48 18.65 -3.09
C GLU A 216 -1.26 19.55 -4.03
N VAL A 217 -1.30 19.13 -5.30
CA VAL A 217 -2.31 19.50 -6.27
C VAL A 217 -3.35 18.39 -6.26
N TYR A 218 -4.52 18.66 -5.70
CA TYR A 218 -5.63 17.73 -5.59
C TYR A 218 -6.73 18.19 -6.53
N GLU A 219 -7.30 17.25 -7.28
CA GLU A 219 -8.43 17.45 -8.17
C GLU A 219 -9.45 16.34 -7.91
N GLY A 220 -10.69 16.73 -7.61
CA GLY A 220 -11.73 15.74 -7.34
C GLY A 220 -12.93 16.32 -6.64
N SER A 221 -13.72 15.42 -6.06
CA SER A 221 -14.95 15.79 -5.38
C SER A 221 -14.69 16.26 -3.95
N TRP A 222 -15.55 17.14 -3.45
CA TRP A 222 -15.53 17.70 -2.11
C TRP A 222 -16.92 17.62 -1.49
N PHE A 223 -16.99 17.29 -0.21
CA PHE A 223 -18.23 17.31 0.55
C PHE A 223 -17.98 18.00 1.88
N ARG A 224 -18.57 19.19 2.03
CA ARG A 224 -18.50 20.02 3.25
C ARG A 224 -17.05 20.23 3.73
N GLY A 225 -16.17 20.59 2.79
CA GLY A 225 -14.76 20.87 3.04
C GLY A 225 -13.85 19.63 3.12
N GLN A 226 -14.38 18.42 2.94
CA GLN A 226 -13.59 17.18 2.95
C GLN A 226 -13.44 16.60 1.54
N PRO A 227 -12.24 16.11 1.17
CA PRO A 227 -12.03 15.44 -0.11
C PRO A 227 -12.81 14.11 -0.16
N VAL A 228 -13.51 13.88 -1.29
CA VAL A 228 -14.36 12.71 -1.52
C VAL A 228 -13.88 11.89 -2.72
N ALA A 229 -13.86 10.55 -2.63
CA ALA A 229 -13.56 9.73 -3.79
C ALA A 229 -14.71 9.81 -4.82
N PRO A 230 -14.43 9.91 -6.12
CA PRO A 230 -13.11 9.79 -6.76
C PRO A 230 -12.29 11.09 -6.74
N PHE A 231 -10.96 10.95 -6.70
CA PHE A 231 -10.03 12.08 -6.86
C PHE A 231 -8.64 11.65 -7.32
N VAL A 232 -7.85 12.62 -7.79
CA VAL A 232 -6.42 12.47 -8.04
C VAL A 232 -5.67 13.52 -7.22
N SER A 233 -4.57 13.12 -6.59
CA SER A 233 -3.68 14.02 -5.86
C SER A 233 -2.25 13.81 -6.30
N ARG A 234 -1.56 14.90 -6.61
CA ARG A 234 -0.14 14.92 -6.95
C ARG A 234 0.63 15.74 -5.91
N CYS A 235 1.60 15.11 -5.27
CA CYS A 235 2.52 15.80 -4.37
C CYS A 235 3.34 16.83 -5.15
N PHE A 236 3.36 18.08 -4.66
CA PHE A 236 3.97 19.19 -5.39
C PHE A 236 5.49 19.01 -5.57
N GLY A 237 6.21 18.66 -4.50
CA GLY A 237 7.66 18.52 -4.52
C GLY A 237 8.17 17.20 -5.11
N SER A 238 7.59 16.06 -4.68
CA SER A 238 8.07 14.74 -5.12
C SER A 238 7.47 14.27 -6.44
N GLY A 239 6.35 14.86 -6.87
CA GLY A 239 5.59 14.38 -8.03
C GLY A 239 4.84 13.07 -7.80
N ALA A 240 4.90 12.47 -6.61
CA ALA A 240 4.17 11.24 -6.29
C ALA A 240 2.66 11.45 -6.41
N ILE A 241 1.96 10.50 -7.04
CA ILE A 241 0.52 10.57 -7.30
C ILE A 241 -0.20 9.54 -6.43
N SER A 242 -1.27 9.97 -5.78
CA SER A 242 -2.28 9.11 -5.16
C SER A 242 -3.64 9.32 -5.84
N CYS A 243 -4.46 8.27 -5.86
CA CYS A 243 -5.82 8.32 -6.37
C CYS A 243 -6.79 7.86 -5.29
N GLY A 244 -7.92 8.56 -5.19
CA GLY A 244 -9.08 8.14 -4.43
C GLY A 244 -10.08 7.44 -5.33
N LEU A 245 -10.59 6.29 -4.91
CA LEU A 245 -11.66 5.55 -5.59
C LEU A 245 -12.62 4.93 -4.58
N LYS A 246 -13.84 4.60 -5.01
CA LYS A 246 -14.78 3.83 -4.18
C LYS A 246 -14.67 2.35 -4.50
N VAL A 247 -14.71 1.53 -3.46
CA VAL A 247 -14.79 0.07 -3.56
C VAL A 247 -16.05 -0.40 -2.86
N GLY A 248 -16.89 -1.15 -3.57
CA GLY A 248 -18.07 -1.76 -2.99
C GLY A 248 -17.71 -3.04 -2.24
N TYR A 249 -18.52 -3.42 -1.26
CA TYR A 249 -18.41 -4.71 -0.62
C TYR A 249 -19.78 -5.29 -0.29
N GLY A 250 -19.84 -6.62 -0.28
CA GLY A 250 -20.95 -7.40 0.26
C GLY A 250 -20.44 -8.35 1.32
N THR A 251 -21.16 -8.49 2.43
CA THR A 251 -20.72 -9.34 3.53
C THR A 251 -21.86 -9.96 4.33
N ALA A 252 -21.68 -11.24 4.68
CA ALA A 252 -22.52 -11.96 5.64
C ALA A 252 -21.88 -12.04 7.04
N ARG A 253 -20.74 -11.35 7.24
CA ARG A 253 -20.01 -11.33 8.52
C ARG A 253 -20.77 -10.59 9.61
N ALA A 254 -20.63 -11.05 10.84
CA ALA A 254 -21.10 -10.32 12.02
C ALA A 254 -20.15 -9.19 12.43
N GLU A 255 -18.85 -9.31 12.11
CA GLU A 255 -17.85 -8.33 12.53
C GLU A 255 -17.99 -6.97 11.84
N GLU A 256 -17.48 -5.94 12.49
CA GLU A 256 -17.28 -4.62 11.88
C GLU A 256 -16.16 -4.65 10.83
N LEU A 257 -16.14 -3.63 9.96
CA LEU A 257 -15.29 -3.61 8.76
C LEU A 257 -13.79 -3.81 9.03
N SER A 258 -13.29 -3.27 10.14
CA SER A 258 -11.87 -3.32 10.53
C SER A 258 -11.54 -4.48 11.46
N GLU A 259 -12.52 -5.30 11.83
CA GLU A 259 -12.38 -6.29 12.89
C GLU A 259 -12.33 -7.72 12.36
N VAL A 260 -11.68 -8.57 13.14
CA VAL A 260 -11.60 -10.01 12.92
C VAL A 260 -11.73 -10.68 14.28
N TYR A 261 -12.82 -11.41 14.49
CA TYR A 261 -13.01 -12.14 15.74
C TYR A 261 -12.10 -13.35 15.83
N ARG A 262 -11.84 -13.83 17.05
CA ARG A 262 -11.06 -15.07 17.23
C ARG A 262 -11.73 -16.23 16.53
N LEU A 263 -13.03 -16.41 16.74
CA LEU A 263 -13.88 -17.32 15.99
C LEU A 263 -14.84 -16.47 15.15
N PRO A 264 -14.82 -16.61 13.82
CA PRO A 264 -15.68 -15.81 12.97
C PRO A 264 -17.14 -16.21 13.13
N GLN A 265 -18.03 -15.24 12.92
CA GLN A 265 -19.47 -15.46 13.02
C GLN A 265 -20.18 -14.86 11.81
N ARG A 266 -21.22 -15.56 11.35
CA ARG A 266 -22.18 -15.02 10.39
C ARG A 266 -23.15 -14.10 11.13
N ALA A 267 -23.64 -13.04 10.48
CA ALA A 267 -24.61 -12.13 11.08
C ALA A 267 -25.87 -12.89 11.54
N LEU A 268 -26.30 -12.65 12.78
CA LEU A 268 -27.35 -13.41 13.48
C LEU A 268 -28.75 -13.21 12.88
N ASP A 269 -28.98 -12.07 12.26
CA ASP A 269 -30.23 -11.71 11.57
C ASP A 269 -30.33 -12.34 10.17
N GLY A 270 -29.28 -13.04 9.71
CA GLY A 270 -29.18 -13.55 8.35
C GLY A 270 -29.13 -12.45 7.28
N CYS A 271 -28.99 -11.17 7.67
CA CYS A 271 -29.00 -10.06 6.74
C CYS A 271 -27.65 -9.92 6.05
N PHE A 272 -27.67 -10.11 4.74
CA PHE A 272 -26.54 -9.83 3.88
C PHE A 272 -26.36 -8.31 3.75
N ARG A 273 -25.20 -7.78 4.15
CA ARG A 273 -24.94 -6.33 4.20
C ARG A 273 -24.20 -5.86 2.96
N PHE A 274 -24.58 -4.69 2.47
CA PHE A 274 -23.90 -4.00 1.37
C PHE A 274 -23.35 -2.65 1.84
N GLY A 275 -22.19 -2.27 1.31
CA GLY A 275 -21.62 -0.95 1.57
C GLY A 275 -20.54 -0.57 0.59
N SER A 276 -20.14 0.70 0.62
CA SER A 276 -19.03 1.23 -0.16
C SER A 276 -18.03 1.92 0.75
N LEU A 277 -16.76 1.84 0.38
CA LEU A 277 -15.65 2.48 1.09
C LEU A 277 -14.83 3.32 0.12
N GLY A 278 -14.65 4.60 0.45
CA GLY A 278 -13.65 5.45 -0.20
C GLY A 278 -12.25 5.06 0.25
N VAL A 279 -11.37 4.73 -0.69
CA VAL A 279 -9.98 4.35 -0.45
C VAL A 279 -9.04 5.26 -1.22
N GLU A 280 -7.88 5.57 -0.63
CA GLU A 280 -6.80 6.31 -1.26
C GLU A 280 -5.59 5.39 -1.44
N CYS A 281 -5.07 5.35 -2.65
CA CYS A 281 -4.04 4.40 -3.08
C CYS A 281 -2.89 5.13 -3.78
N SER A 282 -1.68 4.57 -3.68
CA SER A 282 -0.53 5.09 -4.45
C SER A 282 -0.70 4.73 -5.93
N ALA A 283 -0.50 5.68 -6.84
CA ALA A 283 -0.70 5.48 -8.27
C ALA A 283 0.59 5.53 -9.08
N SER A 284 1.48 6.50 -8.79
CA SER A 284 2.78 6.59 -9.47
C SER A 284 3.79 7.43 -8.69
N GLY A 285 5.06 7.35 -9.10
CA GLY A 285 6.17 8.03 -8.45
C GLY A 285 6.64 7.33 -7.17
N ALA A 286 7.13 8.09 -6.20
CA ALA A 286 7.53 7.53 -4.92
C ALA A 286 6.29 7.00 -4.16
N PHE A 287 6.25 5.69 -3.87
CA PHE A 287 5.18 5.09 -3.09
C PHE A 287 5.13 5.73 -1.69
N LEU A 288 3.95 6.24 -1.35
CA LEU A 288 3.68 6.88 -0.08
C LEU A 288 3.44 5.80 0.97
N ALA A 289 4.26 5.72 2.01
CA ALA A 289 4.24 4.58 2.94
C ALA A 289 3.01 4.48 3.84
N HIS A 290 2.21 5.54 3.91
CA HIS A 290 0.95 5.55 4.63
C HIS A 290 -0.24 5.09 3.76
N LEU A 291 -0.02 4.83 2.47
CA LEU A 291 -1.02 4.32 1.55
C LEU A 291 -0.82 2.81 1.29
N PRO A 292 -1.90 2.05 1.02
CA PRO A 292 -3.29 2.51 0.90
C PRO A 292 -3.94 2.83 2.26
N GLN A 293 -4.89 3.77 2.28
CA GLN A 293 -5.65 4.13 3.49
C GLN A 293 -7.13 4.42 3.16
N ARG A 294 -7.98 4.38 4.19
CA ARG A 294 -9.39 4.79 4.06
C ARG A 294 -9.48 6.30 3.94
N VAL A 295 -10.38 6.79 3.09
CA VAL A 295 -10.72 8.21 3.09
C VAL A 295 -11.72 8.47 4.21
N VAL A 296 -11.41 9.48 5.03
CA VAL A 296 -12.18 9.78 6.25
C VAL A 296 -13.63 10.09 5.89
N GLY A 297 -14.57 9.50 6.63
CA GLY A 297 -16.01 9.79 6.50
C GLY A 297 -16.68 9.21 5.26
N GLN A 298 -16.02 8.30 4.52
CA GLN A 298 -16.55 7.72 3.28
C GLN A 298 -16.88 6.23 3.39
N HIS A 299 -17.51 5.87 4.49
CA HIS A 299 -18.19 4.59 4.58
C HIS A 299 -19.69 4.83 4.46
N GLN A 300 -20.34 4.11 3.54
CA GLN A 300 -21.78 4.17 3.34
C GLN A 300 -22.33 2.74 3.30
N SER A 301 -23.43 2.52 4.00
CA SER A 301 -24.17 1.25 3.99
C SER A 301 -25.40 1.38 3.10
N PHE A 302 -25.77 0.28 2.44
CA PHE A 302 -26.93 0.19 1.57
C PHE A 302 -27.83 -0.96 2.03
N ALA A 303 -29.14 -0.78 1.83
CA ALA A 303 -30.12 -1.82 2.13
C ALA A 303 -30.02 -3.02 1.17
N ASP A 304 -29.61 -2.77 -0.08
CA ASP A 304 -29.49 -3.76 -1.13
C ASP A 304 -28.31 -3.46 -2.07
N ALA A 305 -28.07 -4.39 -3.00
CA ALA A 305 -27.04 -4.27 -4.02
C ALA A 305 -27.33 -3.15 -5.03
N SER A 306 -28.59 -2.78 -5.25
CA SER A 306 -28.96 -1.78 -6.24
C SER A 306 -28.50 -0.38 -5.82
N GLY A 307 -28.70 -0.02 -4.55
CA GLY A 307 -28.16 1.21 -3.99
C GLY A 307 -26.62 1.28 -4.08
N LEU A 308 -25.96 0.16 -3.81
CA LEU A 308 -24.50 0.05 -3.92
C LEU A 308 -24.01 0.26 -5.36
N VAL A 309 -24.63 -0.42 -6.34
CA VAL A 309 -24.24 -0.31 -7.75
C VAL A 309 -24.47 1.10 -8.27
N VAL A 310 -25.56 1.76 -7.89
CA VAL A 310 -25.84 3.16 -8.23
C VAL A 310 -24.76 4.08 -7.67
N ASP A 311 -24.35 3.91 -6.40
CA ASP A 311 -23.30 4.72 -5.79
C ASP A 311 -21.95 4.56 -6.50
N LEU A 312 -21.56 3.33 -6.83
CA LEU A 312 -20.31 3.08 -7.55
C LEU A 312 -20.33 3.66 -8.97
N ARG A 313 -21.43 3.51 -9.70
CA ARG A 313 -21.60 4.11 -11.04
C ARG A 313 -21.55 5.64 -10.98
N ALA A 314 -22.12 6.25 -9.94
CA ALA A 314 -22.06 7.70 -9.74
C ALA A 314 -20.63 8.18 -9.41
N SER A 315 -19.78 7.31 -8.85
CA SER A 315 -18.39 7.61 -8.53
C SER A 315 -17.41 7.47 -9.71
N VAL A 316 -17.90 7.08 -10.90
CA VAL A 316 -17.09 7.06 -12.11
C VAL A 316 -16.92 8.50 -12.63
N PRO A 317 -15.68 9.00 -12.81
CA PRO A 317 -15.46 10.32 -13.38
C PRO A 317 -16.10 10.43 -14.76
N ARG A 318 -17.09 11.32 -14.91
CA ARG A 318 -17.61 11.73 -16.22
C ARG A 318 -16.82 12.96 -16.67
N PRO A 319 -16.15 12.95 -17.83
CA PRO A 319 -15.54 14.17 -18.38
C PRO A 319 -16.62 15.23 -18.58
N ARG A 320 -16.34 16.49 -18.22
CA ARG A 320 -17.27 17.58 -18.52
C ARG A 320 -17.13 17.95 -20.00
N LEU A 321 -18.23 18.41 -20.61
CA LEU A 321 -18.20 18.92 -22.00
C LEU A 321 -17.13 20.02 -22.18
N SER A 322 -16.87 20.83 -21.16
CA SER A 322 -15.85 21.88 -21.15
C SER A 322 -14.40 21.37 -21.26
N ASP A 323 -14.15 20.14 -20.80
CA ASP A 323 -12.81 19.53 -20.85
C ASP A 323 -12.49 18.97 -22.24
N LEU A 324 -13.51 18.77 -23.09
CA LEU A 324 -13.38 18.34 -24.49
C LEU A 324 -13.01 19.49 -25.44
N ASP A 325 -13.26 20.74 -25.01
CA ASP A 325 -13.02 21.96 -25.79
C ASP A 325 -11.63 22.58 -25.55
N LEU A 326 -10.94 22.21 -24.46
CA LEU A 326 -9.61 22.72 -24.10
C LEU A 326 -8.43 21.85 -24.60
N VAL A 327 -8.71 20.69 -25.19
CA VAL A 327 -7.69 19.80 -25.76
C VAL A 327 -7.42 20.21 -27.20
N ALA A 328 -6.22 20.73 -27.46
CA ALA A 328 -5.74 21.05 -28.81
C ALA A 328 -5.92 19.85 -29.76
N PRO A 329 -6.18 20.08 -31.06
CA PRO A 329 -6.52 19.03 -32.01
C PRO A 329 -5.32 18.11 -32.27
N GLY A 330 -5.25 17.03 -31.50
CA GLY A 330 -4.43 15.86 -31.75
C GLY A 330 -5.30 14.62 -31.57
N ASP A 331 -5.35 13.77 -32.59
CA ASP A 331 -6.33 12.69 -32.74
C ASP A 331 -6.24 11.59 -31.66
N ASP A 332 -5.13 11.49 -30.93
CA ASP A 332 -4.88 10.43 -29.94
C ASP A 332 -5.49 10.71 -28.55
N ALA A 333 -5.56 11.97 -28.12
CA ALA A 333 -6.07 12.32 -26.79
C ALA A 333 -7.61 12.41 -26.76
N ARG A 334 -8.21 12.91 -27.85
CA ARG A 334 -9.68 12.94 -28.02
C ARG A 334 -10.28 11.56 -28.20
N SER A 335 -9.61 10.65 -28.91
CA SER A 335 -10.05 9.26 -29.04
C SER A 335 -9.93 8.48 -27.73
N ALA A 336 -8.87 8.69 -26.94
CA ALA A 336 -8.72 8.11 -25.61
C ALA A 336 -9.76 8.64 -24.60
N ALA A 337 -10.02 9.95 -24.59
CA ALA A 337 -11.03 10.56 -23.73
C ALA A 337 -12.46 10.21 -24.16
N ALA A 338 -12.76 10.15 -25.47
CA ALA A 338 -14.06 9.75 -25.99
C ALA A 338 -14.35 8.25 -25.78
N SER A 339 -13.34 7.37 -25.91
CA SER A 339 -13.43 5.96 -25.53
C SER A 339 -13.68 5.79 -24.02
N PHE A 340 -13.11 6.67 -23.19
CA PHE A 340 -13.37 6.67 -21.74
C PHE A 340 -14.78 7.20 -21.39
N CYS A 341 -15.32 8.12 -22.19
CA CYS A 341 -16.68 8.68 -22.03
C CYS A 341 -17.80 7.70 -22.39
N SER A 342 -17.63 6.87 -23.42
CA SER A 342 -18.67 5.94 -23.88
C SER A 342 -18.88 4.75 -22.93
N ASP A 343 -17.87 4.38 -22.14
CA ASP A 343 -17.87 3.20 -21.26
C ASP A 343 -18.45 3.46 -19.86
N ALA A 344 -18.50 4.73 -19.41
CA ALA A 344 -18.80 5.08 -18.00
C ALA A 344 -20.30 5.05 -17.64
N GLY A 345 -21.19 5.18 -18.62
CA GLY A 345 -22.65 5.24 -18.40
C GLY A 345 -23.33 3.87 -18.29
N ASP A 346 -22.64 2.80 -18.69
CA ASP A 346 -23.21 1.48 -18.96
C ASP A 346 -22.37 0.34 -18.35
N SER A 347 -21.57 0.63 -17.31
CA SER A 347 -20.71 -0.35 -16.63
C SER A 347 -21.53 -1.51 -16.05
N GLN A 348 -21.65 -2.58 -16.84
CA GLN A 348 -22.28 -3.85 -16.51
C GLN A 348 -21.25 -4.91 -16.07
N THR A 349 -19.99 -4.51 -15.88
CA THR A 349 -18.89 -5.42 -15.55
C THR A 349 -18.40 -5.20 -14.12
N ALA A 350 -18.44 -6.25 -13.31
CA ALA A 350 -17.93 -6.26 -11.95
C ALA A 350 -16.58 -6.96 -11.87
N PHE A 351 -15.63 -6.33 -11.19
CA PHE A 351 -14.40 -6.98 -10.73
C PHE A 351 -14.55 -7.33 -9.25
N VAL A 352 -14.79 -8.61 -8.98
CA VAL A 352 -15.10 -9.13 -7.64
C VAL A 352 -13.87 -9.81 -7.05
N PHE A 353 -13.40 -9.28 -5.91
CA PHE A 353 -12.32 -9.85 -5.12
C PHE A 353 -12.85 -10.64 -3.92
N VAL A 354 -12.46 -11.92 -3.84
CA VAL A 354 -12.72 -12.82 -2.71
C VAL A 354 -11.44 -12.95 -1.89
N HIS A 355 -11.42 -12.29 -0.73
CA HIS A 355 -10.20 -12.24 0.09
C HIS A 355 -9.85 -13.58 0.76
N GLY A 356 -8.58 -13.72 1.15
CA GLY A 356 -8.09 -14.87 1.92
C GLY A 356 -8.36 -14.79 3.42
N TYR A 357 -7.78 -15.72 4.17
CA TYR A 357 -7.91 -15.86 5.62
C TYR A 357 -7.32 -14.68 6.40
N ASN A 358 -7.82 -14.40 7.62
CA ASN A 358 -7.34 -13.33 8.51
C ASN A 358 -7.32 -11.95 7.83
N CYS A 359 -8.40 -11.59 7.15
CA CYS A 359 -8.52 -10.34 6.40
C CYS A 359 -9.80 -9.58 6.80
N PRO A 360 -9.68 -8.40 7.43
CA PRO A 360 -10.81 -7.49 7.61
C PRO A 360 -11.35 -6.98 6.26
N THR A 361 -12.62 -6.61 6.23
CA THR A 361 -13.31 -6.12 5.03
C THR A 361 -12.68 -4.85 4.48
N ASP A 362 -12.32 -3.91 5.35
CA ASP A 362 -11.70 -2.66 4.90
C ASP A 362 -10.31 -2.89 4.30
N TRP A 363 -9.52 -3.79 4.87
CA TRP A 363 -8.23 -4.17 4.34
C TRP A 363 -8.36 -4.82 2.95
N ALA A 364 -9.35 -5.70 2.76
CA ALA A 364 -9.65 -6.25 1.45
C ALA A 364 -10.02 -5.16 0.42
N CYS A 365 -10.79 -4.14 0.83
CA CYS A 365 -11.11 -2.99 -0.02
C CYS A 365 -9.87 -2.17 -0.38
N LEU A 366 -8.97 -1.93 0.58
CA LEU A 366 -7.70 -1.21 0.35
C LEU A 366 -6.80 -1.96 -0.65
N ARG A 367 -6.72 -3.29 -0.51
CA ARG A 367 -5.96 -4.17 -1.41
C ARG A 367 -6.50 -4.12 -2.84
N LEU A 368 -7.82 -4.24 -3.00
CA LEU A 368 -8.46 -4.13 -4.31
C LEU A 368 -8.30 -2.73 -4.90
N GLY A 369 -8.48 -1.68 -4.09
CA GLY A 369 -8.29 -0.30 -4.54
C GLY A 369 -6.87 -0.02 -5.03
N GLN A 370 -5.87 -0.58 -4.34
CA GLN A 370 -4.46 -0.45 -4.71
C GLN A 370 -4.15 -1.18 -6.03
N LEU A 371 -4.69 -2.39 -6.22
CA LEU A 371 -4.63 -3.12 -7.47
C LEU A 371 -5.27 -2.33 -8.63
N MET A 372 -6.49 -1.84 -8.43
CA MET A 372 -7.24 -1.06 -9.43
C MET A 372 -6.46 0.18 -9.86
N THR A 373 -5.88 0.88 -8.88
CA THR A 373 -5.13 2.12 -9.09
C THR A 373 -3.83 1.88 -9.86
N LEU A 374 -3.03 0.87 -9.46
CA LEU A 374 -1.77 0.58 -10.14
C LEU A 374 -1.96 -0.07 -11.51
N GLY A 375 -2.98 -0.93 -11.63
CA GLY A 375 -3.34 -1.55 -12.89
C GLY A 375 -3.96 -0.58 -13.88
N LYS A 376 -4.37 0.62 -13.43
CA LYS A 376 -5.06 1.64 -14.23
C LYS A 376 -6.30 1.05 -14.93
N PHE A 377 -7.07 0.26 -14.19
CA PHE A 377 -8.28 -0.37 -14.71
C PHE A 377 -9.25 0.71 -15.21
N SER A 378 -9.91 0.43 -16.34
CA SER A 378 -10.90 1.36 -16.87
C SER A 378 -12.09 1.50 -15.92
N SER A 379 -12.79 2.63 -16.02
CA SER A 379 -14.01 2.91 -15.27
C SER A 379 -15.18 1.96 -15.56
N ARG A 380 -15.08 1.14 -16.62
CA ARG A 380 -16.04 0.08 -16.95
C ARG A 380 -16.07 -1.02 -15.88
N PHE A 381 -14.96 -1.24 -15.17
CA PHE A 381 -14.85 -2.28 -14.14
C PHE A 381 -15.21 -1.71 -12.77
N LEU A 382 -16.38 -2.06 -12.25
CA LEU A 382 -16.79 -1.69 -10.91
C LEU A 382 -16.11 -2.61 -9.88
N PRO A 383 -15.34 -2.09 -8.91
CA PRO A 383 -14.61 -2.90 -7.95
C PRO A 383 -15.49 -3.31 -6.77
N PHE A 384 -15.56 -4.61 -6.52
CA PHE A 384 -16.31 -5.21 -5.43
C PHE A 384 -15.45 -6.16 -4.60
N VAL A 385 -15.66 -6.17 -3.29
CA VAL A 385 -15.13 -7.18 -2.38
C VAL A 385 -16.27 -8.04 -1.86
N PHE A 386 -16.16 -9.35 -2.04
CA PHE A 386 -16.96 -10.28 -1.26
C PHE A 386 -16.21 -10.60 0.03
N SER A 387 -16.75 -10.17 1.16
CA SER A 387 -16.15 -10.43 2.47
C SER A 387 -16.91 -11.49 3.25
N TRP A 388 -16.17 -12.52 3.64
CA TRP A 388 -16.68 -13.70 4.34
C TRP A 388 -15.97 -13.88 5.69
N PRO A 389 -16.57 -14.65 6.62
CA PRO A 389 -16.05 -14.74 7.98
C PRO A 389 -14.72 -15.53 8.06
N THR A 390 -13.59 -14.83 8.29
CA THR A 390 -12.25 -15.46 8.21
C THR A 390 -11.53 -15.70 9.53
N GLY A 391 -11.90 -15.06 10.65
CA GLY A 391 -11.26 -15.33 11.95
C GLY A 391 -9.76 -14.99 12.07
N THR A 392 -9.21 -15.06 13.29
CA THR A 392 -7.77 -14.86 13.57
C THR A 392 -6.92 -16.09 13.23
N ILE A 393 -5.60 -15.96 13.08
CA ILE A 393 -4.66 -17.07 12.80
C ILE A 393 -4.93 -18.34 13.65
N ALA A 394 -5.27 -18.19 14.93
CA ALA A 394 -5.51 -19.31 15.84
C ALA A 394 -6.72 -20.20 15.48
N SER A 395 -7.68 -19.70 14.70
CA SER A 395 -8.87 -20.46 14.29
C SER A 395 -8.79 -21.05 12.88
N PHE A 396 -7.61 -21.00 12.24
CA PHE A 396 -7.44 -21.37 10.82
C PHE A 396 -8.07 -22.71 10.45
N PHE A 397 -7.70 -23.78 11.17
CA PHE A 397 -8.23 -25.11 10.90
C PHE A 397 -9.71 -25.25 11.26
N HIS A 398 -10.20 -24.48 12.23
CA HIS A 398 -11.62 -24.48 12.58
C HIS A 398 -12.45 -23.88 11.45
N VAL A 399 -12.09 -22.68 10.96
CA VAL A 399 -12.79 -22.02 9.86
C VAL A 399 -12.71 -22.85 8.60
N ARG A 400 -11.54 -23.42 8.29
CA ARG A 400 -11.34 -24.22 7.07
C ARG A 400 -12.22 -25.47 7.02
N ARG A 401 -12.55 -26.08 8.16
CA ARG A 401 -13.47 -27.23 8.24
C ARG A 401 -14.94 -26.86 8.06
N HIS A 402 -15.31 -25.60 8.26
CA HIS A 402 -16.68 -25.12 8.16
C HIS A 402 -16.88 -24.17 6.97
N LEU A 403 -15.94 -24.17 6.03
CA LEU A 403 -15.92 -23.25 4.89
C LEU A 403 -17.20 -23.34 4.04
N ASP A 404 -17.74 -24.56 3.91
CA ASP A 404 -18.96 -24.85 3.15
C ASP A 404 -20.18 -24.08 3.70
N GLN A 405 -20.19 -23.69 4.97
CA GLN A 405 -21.28 -22.90 5.57
C GLN A 405 -21.35 -21.49 4.99
N PHE A 406 -20.24 -20.96 4.47
CA PHE A 406 -20.14 -19.62 3.91
C PHE A 406 -20.22 -19.62 2.37
N ALA A 407 -20.14 -20.79 1.73
CA ALA A 407 -20.14 -20.93 0.29
C ALA A 407 -21.40 -20.39 -0.41
N PRO A 408 -22.64 -20.57 0.14
CA PRO A 408 -23.84 -20.01 -0.48
C PRO A 408 -23.84 -18.48 -0.56
N ASP A 409 -23.21 -17.81 0.41
CA ASP A 409 -23.21 -16.35 0.52
C ASP A 409 -22.48 -15.68 -0.67
N LEU A 410 -21.47 -16.35 -1.25
CA LEU A 410 -20.78 -15.85 -2.43
C LEU A 410 -21.71 -15.85 -3.65
N ALA A 411 -22.43 -16.94 -3.88
CA ALA A 411 -23.36 -17.03 -4.98
C ALA A 411 -24.52 -16.03 -4.81
N GLU A 412 -25.02 -15.86 -3.58
CA GLU A 412 -26.04 -14.86 -3.27
C GLU A 412 -25.55 -13.43 -3.55
N PHE A 413 -24.30 -13.12 -3.22
CA PHE A 413 -23.70 -11.82 -3.55
C PHE A 413 -23.69 -11.54 -5.04
N LEU A 414 -23.18 -12.49 -5.84
CA LEU A 414 -23.12 -12.33 -7.31
C LEU A 414 -24.52 -12.26 -7.91
N HIS A 415 -25.48 -13.01 -7.37
CA HIS A 415 -26.87 -12.96 -7.80
C HIS A 415 -27.49 -11.57 -7.58
N ARG A 416 -27.31 -10.98 -6.39
CA ARG A 416 -27.84 -9.63 -6.08
C ARG A 416 -27.18 -8.52 -6.91
N LEU A 417 -25.89 -8.65 -7.21
CA LEU A 417 -25.22 -7.76 -8.17
C LEU A 417 -25.81 -7.91 -9.57
N HIS A 418 -26.10 -9.15 -9.98
CA HIS A 418 -26.69 -9.44 -11.28
C HIS A 418 -28.09 -8.81 -11.42
N GLU A 419 -28.95 -8.99 -10.42
CA GLU A 419 -30.28 -8.35 -10.36
C GLU A 419 -30.19 -6.82 -10.38
N SER A 420 -29.09 -6.25 -9.91
CA SER A 420 -28.82 -4.81 -9.92
C SER A 420 -28.23 -4.30 -11.26
N GLY A 421 -28.22 -5.14 -12.29
CA GLY A 421 -27.81 -4.79 -13.65
C GLY A 421 -26.33 -5.01 -13.96
N ILE A 422 -25.62 -5.86 -13.19
CA ILE A 422 -24.29 -6.37 -13.58
C ILE A 422 -24.49 -7.62 -14.46
N GLN A 423 -23.83 -7.69 -15.61
CA GLN A 423 -23.99 -8.81 -16.54
C GLN A 423 -22.72 -9.68 -16.63
N GLU A 424 -21.55 -9.08 -16.42
CA GLU A 424 -20.26 -9.75 -16.56
C GLU A 424 -19.44 -9.67 -15.27
N PHE A 425 -18.89 -10.80 -14.86
CA PHE A 425 -18.11 -10.95 -13.64
C PHE A 425 -16.68 -11.40 -13.94
N HIS A 426 -15.72 -10.66 -13.40
CA HIS A 426 -14.33 -11.09 -13.26
C HIS A 426 -14.10 -11.42 -11.79
N LEU A 427 -13.85 -12.69 -11.49
CA LEU A 427 -13.60 -13.14 -10.13
C LEU A 427 -12.10 -13.28 -9.90
N MET A 428 -11.61 -12.69 -8.81
CA MET A 428 -10.27 -12.92 -8.31
C MET A 428 -10.37 -13.40 -6.87
N ALA A 429 -9.77 -14.54 -6.57
CA ALA A 429 -9.73 -15.09 -5.24
C ALA A 429 -8.29 -15.25 -4.76
N HIS A 430 -8.07 -15.10 -3.46
CA HIS A 430 -6.75 -15.24 -2.85
C HIS A 430 -6.75 -16.28 -1.74
N SER A 431 -5.72 -17.14 -1.69
CA SER A 431 -5.50 -18.09 -0.59
C SER A 431 -6.75 -18.93 -0.28
N MET A 432 -7.24 -18.91 0.96
CA MET A 432 -8.44 -19.63 1.40
C MET A 432 -9.74 -19.12 0.76
N GLY A 433 -9.75 -17.91 0.19
CA GLY A 433 -10.83 -17.44 -0.67
C GLY A 433 -11.00 -18.31 -1.92
N CYS A 434 -9.92 -18.91 -2.43
CA CYS A 434 -9.99 -19.86 -3.55
C CYS A 434 -10.70 -21.15 -3.15
N GLU A 435 -10.46 -21.65 -1.94
CA GLU A 435 -11.19 -22.82 -1.39
C GLU A 435 -12.69 -22.49 -1.26
N LEU A 436 -13.04 -21.26 -0.87
CA LEU A 436 -14.43 -20.83 -0.77
C LEU A 436 -15.13 -20.80 -2.13
N VAL A 437 -14.45 -20.29 -3.17
CA VAL A 437 -14.99 -20.35 -4.54
C VAL A 437 -15.22 -21.80 -4.98
N CYS A 438 -14.31 -22.72 -4.64
CA CYS A 438 -14.48 -24.15 -4.94
C CYS A 438 -15.67 -24.75 -4.18
N ALA A 439 -15.83 -24.42 -2.91
CA ALA A 439 -16.98 -24.86 -2.10
C ALA A 439 -18.31 -24.31 -2.64
N ALA A 440 -18.29 -23.13 -3.26
CA ALA A 440 -19.48 -22.48 -3.82
C ALA A 440 -19.90 -22.98 -5.21
N LEU A 441 -19.16 -23.92 -5.83
CA LEU A 441 -19.39 -24.36 -7.21
C LEU A 441 -20.84 -24.79 -7.49
N ASP A 442 -21.44 -25.58 -6.60
CA ASP A 442 -22.82 -26.06 -6.75
C ASP A 442 -23.83 -24.90 -6.84
N HIS A 443 -23.55 -23.79 -6.16
CA HIS A 443 -24.37 -22.59 -6.17
C HIS A 443 -24.04 -21.66 -7.34
N LEU A 444 -22.75 -21.53 -7.70
CA LEU A 444 -22.29 -20.70 -8.80
C LEU A 444 -22.75 -21.21 -10.16
N GLU A 445 -22.83 -22.53 -10.35
CA GLU A 445 -23.36 -23.16 -11.56
C GLU A 445 -24.84 -22.86 -11.80
N GLN A 446 -25.57 -22.44 -10.75
CA GLN A 446 -26.98 -22.05 -10.86
C GLN A 446 -27.17 -20.57 -11.20
N LEU A 447 -26.14 -19.72 -11.07
CA LEU A 447 -26.24 -18.29 -11.38
C LEU A 447 -26.73 -18.02 -12.82
N PRO A 448 -26.23 -18.69 -13.87
CA PRO A 448 -26.71 -18.49 -15.24
C PRO A 448 -28.15 -18.98 -15.47
N ALA A 449 -28.67 -19.86 -14.60
CA ALA A 449 -29.99 -20.47 -14.70
C ALA A 449 -31.07 -19.74 -13.89
N ARG A 450 -30.70 -18.86 -12.95
CA ARG A 450 -31.63 -18.03 -12.17
C ARG A 450 -32.21 -16.83 -12.94
N GLY A 451 -31.95 -16.72 -14.24
CA GLY A 451 -32.72 -15.83 -15.12
C GLY A 451 -34.20 -16.25 -15.14
N ARG A 452 -35.10 -15.29 -14.92
CA ARG A 452 -36.54 -15.51 -14.73
C ARG A 452 -37.13 -16.36 -15.90
N PRO A 453 -37.85 -17.47 -15.65
CA PRO A 453 -38.47 -18.24 -16.73
C PRO A 453 -39.58 -17.43 -17.42
N ALA A 454 -39.62 -17.51 -18.75
CA ALA A 454 -40.62 -16.89 -19.60
C ALA A 454 -42.04 -17.36 -19.21
N THR A 455 -42.71 -16.56 -18.39
CA THR A 455 -44.16 -16.65 -18.18
C THR A 455 -44.79 -15.52 -18.99
N THR A 456 -45.27 -15.89 -20.18
CA THR A 456 -46.30 -15.22 -20.98
C THR A 456 -46.30 -13.68 -20.96
N GLY A 457 -45.59 -13.07 -21.92
CA GLY A 457 -46.06 -11.85 -22.58
C GLY A 457 -45.44 -10.49 -22.21
N GLY A 458 -44.28 -10.42 -21.56
CA GLY A 458 -43.60 -9.14 -21.23
C GLY A 458 -42.16 -9.05 -21.76
N THR A 459 -41.81 -7.93 -22.38
CA THR A 459 -40.60 -7.70 -23.20
C THR A 459 -39.38 -7.16 -22.44
N ASP A 460 -38.92 -7.80 -21.37
CA ASP A 460 -37.60 -7.48 -20.77
C ASP A 460 -36.99 -8.73 -20.10
N GLU A 461 -36.27 -9.56 -20.88
CA GLU A 461 -35.43 -10.63 -20.34
C GLU A 461 -34.12 -10.05 -19.81
N LEU A 462 -33.79 -10.30 -18.53
CA LEU A 462 -32.44 -10.06 -18.02
C LEU A 462 -31.46 -11.05 -18.68
N PRO A 463 -30.40 -10.58 -19.37
CA PRO A 463 -29.43 -11.45 -20.00
C PRO A 463 -28.71 -12.31 -18.96
N ARG A 464 -28.28 -13.53 -19.32
CA ARG A 464 -27.63 -14.45 -18.37
C ARG A 464 -26.34 -13.85 -17.81
N ALA A 465 -26.15 -13.94 -16.50
CA ALA A 465 -24.89 -13.65 -15.85
C ALA A 465 -23.74 -14.46 -16.46
N LYS A 466 -22.65 -13.77 -16.81
CA LYS A 466 -21.47 -14.34 -17.44
C LYS A 466 -20.26 -14.19 -16.53
N ILE A 467 -19.55 -15.28 -16.24
CA ILE A 467 -18.24 -15.21 -15.59
C ILE A 467 -17.17 -15.19 -16.68
N ALA A 468 -16.57 -14.03 -16.94
CA ALA A 468 -15.56 -13.88 -17.98
C ALA A 468 -14.25 -14.54 -17.56
N THR A 469 -13.71 -14.15 -16.41
CA THR A 469 -12.45 -14.70 -15.89
C THR A 469 -12.55 -15.14 -14.44
N ILE A 470 -11.87 -16.22 -14.09
CA ILE A 470 -11.56 -16.59 -12.70
C ILE A 470 -10.04 -16.59 -12.53
N SER A 471 -9.54 -15.80 -11.58
CA SER A 471 -8.11 -15.69 -11.24
C SER A 471 -7.89 -16.14 -9.82
N PHE A 472 -7.14 -17.23 -9.62
CA PHE A 472 -6.76 -17.70 -8.29
C PHE A 472 -5.33 -17.30 -7.98
N CYS A 473 -5.13 -16.55 -6.91
CA CYS A 473 -3.80 -16.12 -6.44
C CYS A 473 -3.41 -16.92 -5.20
N ASN A 474 -2.28 -17.62 -5.28
CA ASN A 474 -1.76 -18.46 -4.19
C ASN A 474 -2.84 -19.40 -3.60
N PRO A 475 -3.60 -20.17 -4.42
CA PRO A 475 -4.73 -20.95 -3.93
C PRO A 475 -4.32 -22.02 -2.90
N SER A 476 -5.02 -22.06 -1.75
CA SER A 476 -4.74 -23.04 -0.69
C SER A 476 -5.44 -24.39 -0.88
N CYS A 477 -6.19 -24.56 -1.98
CA CYS A 477 -6.90 -25.79 -2.33
C CYS A 477 -5.95 -27.00 -2.32
N PRO A 478 -6.30 -28.12 -1.66
CA PRO A 478 -5.52 -29.35 -1.75
C PRO A 478 -5.48 -29.86 -3.19
N LEU A 479 -4.28 -30.03 -3.75
CA LEU A 479 -4.08 -30.33 -5.18
C LEU A 479 -4.82 -31.59 -5.61
N ASN A 480 -4.66 -32.70 -4.88
CA ASN A 480 -5.27 -33.98 -5.24
C ASN A 480 -6.79 -33.88 -5.25
N ALA A 481 -7.38 -33.37 -4.16
CA ALA A 481 -8.84 -33.19 -4.06
C ALA A 481 -9.39 -32.21 -5.13
N PHE A 482 -8.57 -31.27 -5.61
CA PHE A 482 -8.97 -30.32 -6.64
C PHE A 482 -8.99 -30.94 -8.05
N LEU A 483 -8.12 -31.92 -8.32
CA LEU A 483 -7.99 -32.61 -9.61
C LEU A 483 -8.81 -33.91 -9.68
N GLU A 484 -9.06 -34.53 -8.55
CA GLU A 484 -9.86 -35.75 -8.42
C GLU A 484 -11.37 -35.45 -8.47
N GLY A 485 -12.17 -36.50 -8.66
CA GLY A 485 -13.62 -36.43 -8.81
C GLY A 485 -14.08 -36.38 -10.26
N SER A 486 -15.36 -36.69 -10.49
CA SER A 486 -15.99 -36.65 -11.81
C SER A 486 -17.37 -35.97 -11.69
N PRO A 487 -17.51 -34.70 -12.13
CA PRO A 487 -16.45 -33.79 -12.61
C PRO A 487 -15.60 -33.23 -11.45
N SER A 488 -14.30 -33.02 -11.68
CA SER A 488 -13.37 -32.41 -10.71
C SER A 488 -13.60 -30.91 -10.55
N SER A 489 -13.12 -30.33 -9.45
CA SER A 489 -13.23 -28.87 -9.20
C SER A 489 -12.59 -28.03 -10.31
N LEU A 490 -11.45 -28.49 -10.85
CA LEU A 490 -10.80 -27.86 -12.01
C LEU A 490 -11.73 -27.84 -13.24
N ALA A 491 -12.34 -28.98 -13.57
CA ALA A 491 -13.22 -29.10 -14.73
C ALA A 491 -14.47 -28.21 -14.59
N ARG A 492 -15.05 -28.18 -13.39
CA ARG A 492 -16.21 -27.35 -13.05
C ARG A 492 -15.91 -25.85 -13.15
N LEU A 493 -14.81 -25.39 -12.55
CA LEU A 493 -14.34 -24.00 -12.68
C LEU A 493 -14.07 -23.62 -14.14
N ALA A 494 -13.43 -24.51 -14.89
CA ALA A 494 -13.17 -24.30 -16.31
C ALA A 494 -14.46 -24.24 -17.12
N ALA A 495 -15.54 -24.93 -16.73
CA ALA A 495 -16.85 -24.82 -17.39
C ALA A 495 -17.56 -23.50 -17.07
N LEU A 496 -17.43 -23.01 -15.83
CA LEU A 496 -18.08 -21.79 -15.34
C LEU A 496 -17.60 -20.49 -16.00
N CYS A 497 -16.33 -20.42 -16.39
CA CYS A 497 -15.74 -19.19 -16.91
C CYS A 497 -15.21 -19.32 -18.34
N GLN A 498 -14.93 -18.20 -19.00
CA GLN A 498 -14.26 -18.22 -20.31
C GLN A 498 -12.76 -18.46 -20.18
N ARG A 499 -12.15 -17.93 -19.11
CA ARG A 499 -10.71 -18.01 -18.85
C ARG A 499 -10.43 -18.30 -17.37
N LEU A 500 -9.67 -19.34 -17.10
CA LEU A 500 -9.21 -19.70 -15.76
C LEU A 500 -7.70 -19.48 -15.66
N THR A 501 -7.24 -18.74 -14.65
CA THR A 501 -5.81 -18.46 -14.46
C THR A 501 -5.41 -18.69 -13.00
N PHE A 502 -4.33 -19.45 -12.79
CA PHE A 502 -3.75 -19.70 -11.49
C PHE A 502 -2.40 -18.99 -11.38
N TYR A 503 -2.26 -18.10 -10.42
CA TYR A 503 -0.97 -17.53 -10.02
C TYR A 503 -0.43 -18.33 -8.85
N VAL A 504 0.70 -18.98 -9.07
CA VAL A 504 1.30 -19.97 -8.17
C VAL A 504 2.74 -19.60 -7.85
N ASP A 505 3.21 -19.95 -6.66
CA ASP A 505 4.58 -19.67 -6.20
C ASP A 505 5.09 -20.90 -5.43
N ARG A 506 6.16 -21.53 -5.94
CA ARG A 506 6.73 -22.75 -5.32
C ARG A 506 7.30 -22.46 -3.93
N GLU A 507 7.72 -21.22 -3.69
CA GLU A 507 8.35 -20.75 -2.47
C GLU A 507 7.36 -20.07 -1.51
N ASP A 508 6.05 -20.21 -1.73
CA ASP A 508 5.02 -19.72 -0.80
C ASP A 508 5.11 -20.44 0.56
N THR A 509 5.67 -19.71 1.53
CA THR A 509 5.93 -20.25 2.88
C THR A 509 4.65 -20.42 3.71
N ALA A 510 3.62 -19.60 3.46
CA ALA A 510 2.35 -19.71 4.19
C ALA A 510 1.59 -20.97 3.76
N LEU A 511 1.55 -21.23 2.45
CA LEU A 511 0.96 -22.46 1.95
C LEU A 511 1.74 -23.69 2.40
N TRP A 512 3.08 -23.66 2.36
CA TRP A 512 3.90 -24.76 2.89
C TRP A 512 3.61 -25.04 4.36
N ALA A 513 3.53 -24.02 5.20
CA ALA A 513 3.17 -24.19 6.60
C ALA A 513 1.77 -24.83 6.75
N GLY A 514 0.81 -24.42 5.91
CA GLY A 514 -0.52 -25.02 5.85
C GLY A 514 -0.54 -26.49 5.40
N GLU A 515 0.35 -26.88 4.48
CA GLU A 515 0.53 -28.28 4.04
C GLU A 515 1.07 -29.15 5.18
N VAL A 516 2.14 -28.68 5.84
CA VAL A 516 2.82 -29.40 6.92
C VAL A 516 1.93 -29.54 8.15
N LEU A 517 1.25 -28.47 8.55
CA LEU A 517 0.40 -28.48 9.75
C LEU A 517 -0.99 -29.07 9.50
N GLY A 518 -1.50 -28.97 8.27
CA GLY A 518 -2.86 -29.37 7.93
C GLY A 518 -3.01 -30.82 7.44
N GLY A 519 -1.92 -31.46 7.00
CA GLY A 519 -1.92 -32.87 6.57
C GLY A 519 -2.78 -33.19 5.33
N ARG A 520 -3.22 -32.18 4.56
CA ARG A 520 -4.09 -32.35 3.37
C ARG A 520 -3.31 -32.49 2.04
N GLY A 521 -1.99 -32.65 2.11
CA GLY A 521 -1.11 -32.71 0.94
C GLY A 521 -0.77 -31.34 0.37
N ARG A 522 -0.11 -31.33 -0.81
CA ARG A 522 0.38 -30.14 -1.51
C ARG A 522 -0.76 -29.21 -1.88
N ALA A 523 -0.60 -27.90 -1.67
CA ALA A 523 -1.52 -26.87 -2.09
C ALA A 523 -1.35 -26.56 -3.58
N LEU A 524 -2.46 -26.30 -4.27
CA LEU A 524 -2.48 -25.91 -5.68
C LEU A 524 -1.59 -24.67 -5.94
N GLY A 525 -1.55 -23.74 -4.99
CA GLY A 525 -0.77 -22.51 -5.10
C GLY A 525 0.74 -22.72 -5.10
N ARG A 526 1.23 -23.92 -4.75
CA ARG A 526 2.64 -24.31 -4.85
C ARG A 526 2.89 -25.28 -6.02
N PHE A 527 1.88 -25.58 -6.83
CA PHE A 527 1.96 -26.49 -7.97
C PHE A 527 2.15 -25.71 -9.28
N ALA A 528 3.42 -25.47 -9.63
CA ALA A 528 3.84 -24.79 -10.86
C ALA A 528 4.24 -25.79 -11.95
N GLU A 529 3.30 -26.69 -12.26
CA GLU A 529 3.41 -27.76 -13.25
C GLU A 529 2.14 -27.77 -14.12
N PRO A 530 2.17 -28.40 -15.32
CA PRO A 530 1.04 -28.37 -16.24
C PRO A 530 -0.24 -28.97 -15.62
N LEU A 531 -1.37 -28.30 -15.86
CA LEU A 531 -2.70 -28.75 -15.44
C LEU A 531 -3.50 -29.26 -16.64
N PRO A 532 -4.38 -30.27 -16.47
CA PRO A 532 -5.29 -30.71 -17.52
C PRO A 532 -6.12 -29.54 -18.07
N SER A 533 -6.14 -29.36 -19.39
CA SER A 533 -6.88 -28.28 -20.02
C SER A 533 -7.50 -28.72 -21.33
N THR A 534 -8.64 -28.13 -21.67
CA THR A 534 -9.18 -28.17 -23.04
C THR A 534 -8.50 -27.10 -23.88
N TYR A 535 -8.37 -27.38 -25.18
CA TYR A 535 -7.71 -26.49 -26.12
C TYR A 535 -8.71 -26.05 -27.18
N ASP A 536 -8.62 -24.79 -27.58
CA ASP A 536 -9.36 -24.32 -28.76
C ASP A 536 -8.69 -24.77 -30.07
N SER A 537 -9.28 -24.39 -31.20
CA SER A 537 -8.75 -24.70 -32.54
C SER A 537 -7.36 -24.12 -32.81
N SER A 538 -6.92 -23.13 -32.03
CA SER A 538 -5.58 -22.53 -32.10
C SER A 538 -4.58 -23.19 -31.14
N LEU A 539 -4.93 -24.34 -30.54
CA LEU A 539 -4.16 -25.03 -29.50
C LEU A 539 -3.90 -24.17 -28.26
N THR A 540 -4.77 -23.18 -28.00
CA THR A 540 -4.67 -22.34 -26.82
C THR A 540 -5.39 -23.03 -25.67
N PRO A 541 -4.73 -23.29 -24.52
CA PRO A 541 -5.39 -23.90 -23.37
C PRO A 541 -6.44 -22.95 -22.81
N LYS A 542 -7.54 -23.46 -22.23
CA LYS A 542 -8.52 -22.64 -21.50
C LYS A 542 -8.03 -22.22 -20.11
N ILE A 543 -7.11 -23.01 -19.55
CA ILE A 543 -6.57 -22.88 -18.20
C ILE A 543 -5.11 -22.47 -18.30
N ASP A 544 -4.74 -21.37 -17.66
CA ASP A 544 -3.36 -20.87 -17.58
C ASP A 544 -2.79 -21.05 -16.17
N VAL A 545 -1.55 -21.51 -16.06
CA VAL A 545 -0.77 -21.56 -14.80
C VAL A 545 0.39 -20.59 -14.92
N VAL A 546 0.44 -19.56 -14.08
CA VAL A 546 1.47 -18.53 -14.05
C VAL A 546 2.37 -18.74 -12.83
N ASP A 547 3.56 -19.27 -13.07
CA ASP A 547 4.62 -19.47 -12.09
C ASP A 547 5.30 -18.13 -11.75
N CYS A 548 5.02 -17.69 -10.53
CA CYS A 548 5.48 -16.45 -9.92
C CYS A 548 6.78 -16.61 -9.13
N THR A 549 7.34 -17.82 -9.06
CA THR A 549 8.51 -18.14 -8.20
C THR A 549 9.73 -17.29 -8.53
N SER A 550 9.95 -16.95 -9.80
CA SER A 550 11.08 -16.13 -10.27
C SER A 550 10.96 -14.64 -9.94
N MET A 551 9.82 -14.19 -9.39
CA MET A 551 9.65 -12.80 -9.01
C MET A 551 10.29 -12.51 -7.66
N ASP A 552 11.16 -11.50 -7.62
CA ASP A 552 11.82 -11.06 -6.38
C ASP A 552 11.41 -9.63 -5.98
N ALA A 553 11.12 -8.77 -6.95
CA ALA A 553 10.75 -7.38 -6.70
C ALA A 553 9.33 -7.27 -6.10
N ASN A 554 9.18 -6.50 -5.02
CA ASN A 554 7.89 -6.27 -4.33
C ASN A 554 7.17 -7.57 -3.92
N VAL A 555 7.93 -8.62 -3.63
CA VAL A 555 7.43 -9.86 -3.03
C VAL A 555 7.79 -9.84 -1.55
N ASN A 556 6.80 -10.08 -0.67
CA ASN A 556 7.07 -10.14 0.76
C ASN A 556 7.83 -11.43 1.13
N GLY A 557 8.51 -11.46 2.28
CA GLY A 557 9.33 -12.62 2.68
C GLY A 557 8.54 -13.93 2.85
N ILE A 558 7.23 -13.86 3.00
CA ILE A 558 6.34 -15.04 3.09
C ILE A 558 6.01 -15.58 1.69
N ARG A 559 6.11 -14.74 0.66
CA ARG A 559 5.74 -14.99 -0.75
C ARG A 559 4.29 -15.44 -0.93
N HIS A 560 3.38 -14.92 -0.11
CA HIS A 560 1.96 -15.32 -0.12
C HIS A 560 1.00 -14.24 -0.62
N SER A 561 1.39 -12.96 -0.57
CA SER A 561 0.45 -11.84 -0.78
C SER A 561 1.15 -10.62 -1.37
N TYR A 562 1.16 -10.53 -2.71
CA TYR A 562 1.83 -9.47 -3.48
C TYR A 562 1.07 -9.03 -4.74
N PHE A 563 -0.13 -9.56 -4.97
CA PHE A 563 -0.93 -9.34 -6.19
C PHE A 563 -1.35 -7.89 -6.45
N ASP A 564 -1.37 -7.07 -5.40
CA ASP A 564 -1.82 -5.69 -5.39
C ASP A 564 -0.67 -4.67 -5.57
N LEU A 565 0.59 -5.10 -5.46
CA LEU A 565 1.76 -4.23 -5.46
C LEU A 565 2.85 -4.66 -6.46
N ASN A 566 2.94 -5.95 -6.80
CA ASN A 566 3.91 -6.42 -7.76
C ASN A 566 3.49 -5.99 -9.18
N ALA A 567 4.32 -5.18 -9.84
CA ALA A 567 3.99 -4.59 -11.13
C ALA A 567 3.77 -5.62 -12.27
N TYR A 568 4.43 -6.78 -12.21
CA TYR A 568 4.23 -7.84 -13.21
C TYR A 568 2.83 -8.43 -13.06
N LEU A 569 2.47 -8.81 -11.83
CA LEU A 569 1.18 -9.42 -11.52
C LEU A 569 0.02 -8.44 -11.74
N VAL A 570 0.17 -7.18 -11.31
CA VAL A 570 -0.82 -6.12 -11.53
C VAL A 570 -1.03 -5.86 -13.02
N SER A 571 0.04 -5.74 -13.80
CA SER A 571 -0.04 -5.50 -15.26
C SER A 571 -0.72 -6.67 -15.98
N ASP A 572 -0.44 -7.89 -15.55
CA ASP A 572 -0.98 -9.11 -16.15
C ASP A 572 -2.45 -9.33 -15.79
N LEU A 573 -2.84 -9.07 -14.53
CA LEU A 573 -4.25 -9.05 -14.11
C LEU A 573 -5.04 -7.98 -14.88
N HIS A 574 -4.48 -6.78 -15.07
CA HIS A 574 -5.10 -5.75 -15.88
C HIS A 574 -5.30 -6.22 -17.33
N GLU A 575 -4.30 -6.84 -17.95
CA GLU A 575 -4.41 -7.34 -19.33
C GLU A 575 -5.42 -8.50 -19.45
N LEU A 576 -5.40 -9.43 -18.49
CA LEU A 576 -6.34 -10.55 -18.40
C LEU A 576 -7.79 -10.07 -18.25
N VAL A 577 -8.05 -9.16 -17.31
CA VAL A 577 -9.41 -8.66 -17.05
C VAL A 577 -9.89 -7.76 -18.19
N SER A 578 -9.02 -6.90 -18.72
CA SER A 578 -9.42 -5.94 -19.75
C SER A 578 -9.65 -6.58 -21.11
N LYS A 579 -8.84 -7.59 -21.48
CA LYS A 579 -8.88 -8.19 -22.83
C LYS A 579 -9.38 -9.63 -22.86
N GLY A 580 -9.44 -10.33 -21.73
CA GLY A 580 -9.76 -11.76 -21.66
C GLY A 580 -8.74 -12.66 -22.38
N THR A 581 -7.54 -12.14 -22.68
CA THR A 581 -6.58 -12.84 -23.53
C THR A 581 -5.88 -13.99 -22.82
N PRO A 582 -5.62 -15.11 -23.52
CA PRO A 582 -4.84 -16.24 -23.00
C PRO A 582 -3.41 -15.83 -22.61
N ALA A 583 -2.80 -16.52 -21.64
CA ALA A 583 -1.40 -16.29 -21.21
C ALA A 583 -0.39 -16.19 -22.35
N ALA A 584 -0.52 -17.03 -23.38
CA ALA A 584 0.39 -17.03 -24.52
C ALA A 584 0.38 -15.73 -25.34
N ARG A 585 -0.64 -14.87 -25.17
CA ARG A 585 -0.78 -13.58 -25.85
C ARG A 585 -0.63 -12.39 -24.89
N ARG A 586 -0.33 -12.63 -23.61
CA ARG A 586 -0.13 -11.59 -22.60
C ARG A 586 1.33 -11.13 -22.62
N SER A 587 1.51 -9.81 -22.53
CA SER A 587 2.74 -9.10 -22.90
C SER A 587 3.99 -9.47 -22.09
N ARG A 588 3.82 -9.94 -20.85
CA ARG A 588 4.93 -10.20 -19.89
C ARG A 588 5.13 -11.66 -19.55
N LEU A 589 4.38 -12.56 -20.19
CA LEU A 589 4.41 -13.99 -19.91
C LEU A 589 5.12 -14.76 -21.01
N VAL A 590 5.94 -15.72 -20.60
CA VAL A 590 6.58 -16.68 -21.51
C VAL A 590 6.30 -18.09 -21.04
N ARG A 591 6.03 -18.98 -21.99
CA ARG A 591 5.79 -20.40 -21.73
C ARG A 591 7.06 -21.05 -21.20
N THR A 592 6.96 -21.80 -20.11
CA THR A 592 8.14 -22.42 -19.47
C THR A 592 8.62 -23.69 -20.15
N SER A 593 7.77 -24.30 -21.00
CA SER A 593 8.08 -25.50 -21.76
C SER A 593 8.04 -25.23 -23.26
N VAL A 594 8.88 -25.98 -24.00
CA VAL A 594 8.92 -25.98 -25.47
C VAL A 594 7.65 -26.58 -26.07
N SER A 595 6.93 -27.43 -25.32
CA SER A 595 5.65 -28.00 -25.77
C SER A 595 4.60 -26.90 -25.92
N SER A 596 4.07 -26.73 -27.13
CA SER A 596 3.00 -25.77 -27.44
C SER A 596 1.72 -26.03 -26.63
N ARG A 597 1.53 -27.25 -26.12
CA ARG A 597 0.41 -27.64 -25.27
C ARG A 597 0.63 -27.32 -23.79
N SER A 598 1.85 -27.02 -23.33
CA SER A 598 2.09 -26.75 -21.92
C SER A 598 1.43 -25.45 -21.48
N ASN A 599 0.51 -25.50 -20.52
CA ASN A 599 -0.19 -24.30 -20.03
C ASN A 599 0.51 -23.59 -18.86
N VAL A 600 1.83 -23.76 -18.73
CA VAL A 600 2.64 -23.13 -17.68
C VAL A 600 3.44 -21.98 -18.27
N PHE A 601 3.33 -20.82 -17.63
CA PHE A 601 3.95 -19.57 -18.01
C PHE A 601 4.70 -18.99 -16.83
N SER A 602 5.69 -18.15 -17.08
CA SER A 602 6.37 -17.37 -16.05
C SER A 602 6.58 -15.95 -16.53
N PHE A 603 6.82 -15.03 -15.59
CA PHE A 603 7.09 -13.64 -15.91
C PHE A 603 8.48 -13.46 -16.50
N LEU A 604 8.57 -12.57 -17.48
CA LEU A 604 9.83 -11.96 -17.90
C LEU A 604 10.28 -10.93 -16.85
N ALA A 605 10.75 -11.42 -15.70
CA ALA A 605 11.24 -10.61 -14.60
C ALA A 605 12.78 -10.63 -14.57
N PRO A 606 13.45 -9.48 -14.73
CA PRO A 606 14.88 -9.36 -14.45
C PRO A 606 15.12 -9.49 -12.94
N PRO A 607 16.30 -10.00 -12.53
CA PRO A 607 16.67 -10.09 -11.12
C PRO A 607 16.78 -8.68 -10.51
N VAL A 608 16.52 -8.56 -9.21
CA VAL A 608 16.59 -7.27 -8.49
C VAL A 608 18.03 -6.74 -8.45
N PHE A 609 19.02 -7.63 -8.41
CA PHE A 609 20.43 -7.30 -8.44
C PHE A 609 21.15 -8.19 -9.45
N VAL A 610 22.03 -7.58 -10.24
CA VAL A 610 23.00 -8.31 -11.06
C VAL A 610 24.35 -8.12 -10.39
N ASN A 611 24.92 -9.20 -9.85
CA ASN A 611 26.30 -9.19 -9.38
C ASN A 611 27.19 -9.37 -10.61
N TRP A 612 27.73 -8.27 -11.13
CA TRP A 612 28.76 -8.28 -12.18
C TRP A 612 30.15 -8.38 -11.58
#